data_AF-C5AYJ4-F1
#
_entry.id   AF-C5AYJ4-F1
#
_cell.length_a   1.000
_cell.length_b   1.000
_cell.length_c   1.000
_cell.angle_alpha   90.00
_cell.angle_beta   90.00
_cell.angle_gamma   90.00
#
_symmetry.space_group_name_H-M   'P 1'
#
loop_
_entity.id
_entity.type
_entity.pdbx_description
1 polymer ?
#
loop_
_entity_poly.entity_id
_entity_poly.type
_entity_poly.pdbx_seq_one_letter_code
_entity_poly.pdbx_strand_id
1 'polypeptide(L)'
;MSLRSAIASIMRSVAAALARAPRLVWDGTKFVLRAAASILPTPPQEEAIAEQELMAELMRPRELPKADTGYEDPHEAWGRAAGDFLVPCGEPLVRPEAVLDERARAYLDALNVMERAALLAYDARHIGQHLLGDRKLKGLPRVPTAAEFTDAEKQRLAALAVPVKAGLAEMQKKVDSVAALMREQGYEPVYEPSFRPRAA
;
A
#
# COMPACT_ATOMS: atom_id res chain seq x y z
N MET A 1 -13.80 7.39 38.23
CA MET A 1 -13.70 6.76 36.89
C MET A 1 -14.53 7.58 35.92
N SER A 2 -13.97 8.02 34.79
CA SER A 2 -14.72 8.83 33.82
C SER A 2 -15.65 7.95 32.99
N LEU A 3 -16.81 8.48 32.60
CA LEU A 3 -17.82 7.80 31.79
C LEU A 3 -17.23 7.20 30.48
N ARG A 4 -16.20 7.86 29.93
CA ARG A 4 -15.45 7.41 28.75
C ARG A 4 -14.60 6.15 29.01
N SER A 5 -14.05 5.99 30.22
CA SER A 5 -13.30 4.79 30.60
C SER A 5 -14.19 3.57 30.84
N ALA A 6 -15.43 3.78 31.32
CA ALA A 6 -16.42 2.72 31.49
C ALA A 6 -16.92 2.19 30.14
N ILE A 7 -17.22 3.09 29.19
CA ILE A 7 -17.66 2.71 27.84
C ILE A 7 -16.55 1.98 27.07
N ALA A 8 -15.29 2.42 27.19
CA ALA A 8 -14.15 1.74 26.56
C ALA A 8 -13.90 0.33 27.12
N SER A 9 -14.19 0.10 28.41
CA SER A 9 -14.11 -1.22 29.05
C SER A 9 -15.21 -2.16 28.53
N ILE A 10 -16.45 -1.65 28.41
CA ILE A 10 -17.59 -2.42 27.87
C ILE A 10 -17.38 -2.77 26.39
N MET A 11 -16.85 -1.85 25.58
CA MET A 11 -16.59 -2.13 24.17
C MET A 11 -15.49 -3.18 23.96
N ARG A 12 -14.48 -3.25 24.84
CA ARG A 12 -13.44 -4.31 24.77
C ARG A 12 -13.96 -5.68 25.18
N SER A 13 -14.86 -5.76 26.17
CA SER A 13 -15.47 -7.05 26.54
C SER A 13 -16.44 -7.57 25.47
N VAL A 14 -17.18 -6.69 24.81
CA VAL A 14 -18.05 -7.04 23.67
C VAL A 14 -17.26 -7.50 22.45
N ALA A 15 -16.17 -6.82 22.09
CA ALA A 15 -15.30 -7.24 20.98
C ALA A 15 -14.64 -8.62 21.22
N ALA A 16 -14.22 -8.90 22.46
CA ALA A 16 -13.65 -10.19 22.84
C ALA A 16 -14.70 -11.33 22.85
N ALA A 17 -15.97 -11.01 23.13
CA ALA A 17 -17.08 -11.95 23.05
C ALA A 17 -17.47 -12.28 21.59
N LEU A 18 -17.51 -11.26 20.73
CA LEU A 18 -17.81 -11.42 19.29
C LEU A 18 -16.73 -12.21 18.54
N ALA A 19 -15.46 -12.12 18.95
CA ALA A 19 -14.38 -12.93 18.37
C ALA A 19 -14.47 -14.43 18.72
N ARG A 20 -15.18 -14.80 19.80
CA ARG A 20 -15.38 -16.20 20.23
C ARG A 20 -16.73 -16.78 19.82
N ALA A 21 -17.68 -15.93 19.45
CA ALA A 21 -19.01 -16.36 18.99
C ALA A 21 -18.98 -17.37 17.81
N PRO A 22 -18.10 -17.25 16.79
CA PRO A 22 -18.08 -18.21 15.69
C PRO A 22 -17.65 -19.61 16.15
N ARG A 23 -16.69 -19.69 17.07
CA ARG A 23 -16.21 -20.96 17.63
C ARG A 23 -17.25 -21.63 18.50
N LEU A 24 -17.97 -20.86 19.32
CA LEU A 24 -19.07 -21.39 20.15
C LEU A 24 -20.25 -21.88 19.31
N VAL A 25 -20.60 -21.18 18.22
CA VAL A 25 -21.62 -21.66 17.27
C VAL A 25 -21.14 -22.93 16.59
N TRP A 26 -19.88 -23.00 16.18
CA TRP A 26 -19.30 -24.19 15.56
C TRP A 26 -19.30 -25.40 16.50
N ASP A 27 -18.83 -25.21 17.74
CA ASP A 27 -18.79 -26.27 18.75
C ASP A 27 -20.19 -26.69 19.20
N GLY A 28 -21.12 -25.74 19.34
CA GLY A 28 -22.53 -26.02 19.61
C GLY A 28 -23.19 -26.82 18.49
N THR A 29 -22.94 -26.46 17.23
CA THR A 29 -23.46 -27.18 16.06
C THR A 29 -22.90 -28.60 16.01
N LYS A 30 -21.60 -28.77 16.31
CA LYS A 30 -20.95 -30.10 16.37
C LYS A 30 -21.50 -30.96 17.50
N PHE A 31 -21.82 -30.37 18.64
CA PHE A 31 -22.41 -31.08 19.78
C PHE A 31 -23.86 -31.51 19.48
N VAL A 32 -24.66 -30.62 18.88
CA VAL A 32 -26.05 -30.94 18.46
C VAL A 32 -26.06 -32.02 17.39
N LEU A 33 -25.15 -31.96 16.40
CA LEU A 33 -25.02 -33.02 15.39
C LEU A 33 -24.62 -34.36 16.01
N ARG A 34 -23.71 -34.35 17.01
CA ARG A 34 -23.29 -35.58 17.70
C ARG A 34 -24.39 -36.16 18.58
N ALA A 35 -25.18 -35.31 19.24
CA ALA A 35 -26.34 -35.74 20.02
C ALA A 35 -27.48 -36.27 19.12
N ALA A 36 -27.72 -35.63 17.98
CA ALA A 36 -28.69 -36.09 16.98
C ALA A 36 -28.26 -37.43 16.36
N ALA A 37 -26.97 -37.60 16.06
CA ALA A 37 -26.41 -38.84 15.51
C ALA A 37 -26.53 -40.03 16.48
N SER A 38 -26.58 -39.80 17.80
CA SER A 38 -26.79 -40.88 18.79
C SER A 38 -28.24 -41.35 18.93
N ILE A 39 -29.19 -40.65 18.31
CA ILE A 39 -30.64 -40.95 18.42
C ILE A 39 -31.17 -41.58 17.13
N LEU A 40 -30.46 -41.45 16.01
CA LEU A 40 -30.86 -41.99 14.72
C LEU A 40 -30.50 -43.48 14.59
N PRO A 41 -31.43 -44.35 14.14
CA PRO A 41 -31.11 -45.75 13.84
C PRO A 41 -30.11 -45.81 12.68
N THR A 42 -29.12 -46.69 12.80
CA THR A 42 -28.08 -46.89 11.78
C THR A 42 -28.74 -47.40 10.49
N PRO A 43 -28.54 -46.73 9.34
CA PRO A 43 -29.14 -47.18 8.08
C PRO A 43 -28.56 -48.54 7.65
N PRO A 44 -29.31 -49.33 6.85
CA PRO A 44 -28.84 -50.59 6.30
C PRO A 44 -27.54 -50.38 5.52
N GLN A 45 -26.61 -51.33 5.66
CA GLN A 45 -25.20 -51.18 5.24
C GLN A 45 -25.03 -50.78 3.77
N GLU A 46 -25.97 -51.12 2.89
CA GLU A 46 -25.94 -50.79 1.47
C GLU A 46 -26.14 -49.29 1.21
N GLU A 47 -27.01 -48.62 1.96
CA GLU A 47 -27.23 -47.16 1.86
C GLU A 47 -26.01 -46.40 2.42
N ALA A 48 -25.38 -46.93 3.48
CA ALA A 48 -24.18 -46.35 4.06
C ALA A 48 -22.96 -46.44 3.11
N ILE A 49 -22.87 -47.49 2.28
CA ILE A 49 -21.82 -47.64 1.26
C ILE A 49 -22.07 -46.67 0.11
N ALA A 50 -23.31 -46.55 -0.38
CA ALA A 50 -23.68 -45.62 -1.44
C ALA A 50 -23.45 -44.15 -1.02
N GLU A 51 -23.78 -43.79 0.22
CA GLU A 51 -23.51 -42.45 0.76
C GLU A 51 -22.01 -42.19 0.95
N GLN A 52 -21.22 -43.21 1.33
CA GLN A 52 -19.76 -43.09 1.42
C GLN A 52 -19.09 -42.90 0.07
N GLU A 53 -19.55 -43.61 -0.96
CA GLU A 53 -19.05 -43.44 -2.33
C GLU A 53 -19.41 -42.05 -2.86
N LEU A 54 -20.63 -41.57 -2.62
CA LEU A 54 -21.04 -40.21 -2.97
C LEU A 54 -20.25 -39.14 -2.21
N MET A 55 -20.00 -39.34 -0.90
CA MET A 55 -19.16 -38.44 -0.12
C MET A 55 -17.70 -38.47 -0.58
N ALA A 56 -17.17 -39.62 -0.98
CA ALA A 56 -15.82 -39.73 -1.54
C ALA A 56 -15.70 -39.03 -2.90
N GLU A 57 -16.74 -39.10 -3.73
CA GLU A 57 -16.82 -38.37 -5.00
C GLU A 57 -16.92 -36.84 -4.78
N LEU A 58 -17.70 -36.40 -3.79
CA LEU A 58 -17.85 -34.99 -3.42
C LEU A 58 -16.61 -34.42 -2.72
N MET A 59 -15.87 -35.26 -1.98
CA MET A 59 -14.62 -34.90 -1.32
C MET A 59 -13.40 -35.06 -2.23
N ARG A 60 -13.58 -35.61 -3.45
CA ARG A 60 -12.52 -35.64 -4.46
C ARG A 60 -12.11 -34.19 -4.72
N PRO A 61 -10.84 -33.81 -4.44
CA PRO A 61 -10.39 -32.45 -4.68
C PRO A 61 -10.64 -32.11 -6.14
N ARG A 62 -11.56 -31.18 -6.38
CA ARG A 62 -11.81 -30.67 -7.73
C ARG A 62 -10.50 -30.02 -8.16
N GLU A 63 -9.80 -30.62 -9.11
CA GLU A 63 -8.66 -29.98 -9.74
C GLU A 63 -9.18 -28.73 -10.44
N LEU A 64 -9.17 -27.62 -9.71
CA LEU A 64 -9.32 -26.31 -10.31
C LEU A 64 -8.24 -26.23 -11.39
N PRO A 65 -8.58 -25.88 -12.64
CA PRO A 65 -7.57 -25.58 -13.63
C PRO A 65 -6.58 -24.64 -12.95
N LYS A 66 -5.30 -25.02 -12.88
CA LYS A 66 -4.26 -24.10 -12.44
C LYS A 66 -4.48 -22.85 -13.28
N ALA A 67 -4.86 -21.75 -12.65
CA ALA A 67 -4.99 -20.49 -13.35
C ALA A 67 -3.68 -20.33 -14.11
N ASP A 68 -3.78 -20.27 -15.45
CA ASP A 68 -2.64 -19.90 -16.26
C ASP A 68 -2.10 -18.64 -15.62
N THR A 69 -0.91 -18.72 -15.04
CA THR A 69 -0.11 -17.55 -14.70
C THR A 69 0.37 -17.00 -16.04
N GLY A 70 -0.58 -16.60 -16.89
CA GLY A 70 -0.34 -15.77 -18.05
C GLY A 70 0.26 -14.49 -17.51
N TYR A 71 1.27 -13.99 -18.22
CA TYR A 71 1.86 -12.68 -17.99
C TYR A 71 0.78 -11.70 -17.54
N GLU A 72 0.89 -11.21 -16.30
CA GLU A 72 -0.04 -10.22 -15.77
C GLU A 72 0.01 -9.00 -16.72
N ASP A 73 -1.15 -8.58 -17.23
CA ASP A 73 -1.25 -7.43 -18.13
C ASP A 73 -0.63 -6.22 -17.40
N PRO A 74 0.42 -5.57 -17.95
CA PRO A 74 1.08 -4.45 -17.29
C PRO A 74 0.11 -3.32 -16.94
N HIS A 75 -0.95 -3.13 -17.72
CA HIS A 75 -1.99 -2.15 -17.40
C HIS A 75 -2.76 -2.55 -16.15
N GLU A 76 -3.09 -3.82 -15.99
CA GLU A 76 -3.85 -4.29 -14.84
C GLU A 76 -3.02 -4.23 -13.56
N ALA A 77 -1.74 -4.59 -13.64
CA ALA A 77 -0.78 -4.45 -12.53
C ALA A 77 -0.63 -2.98 -12.08
N TRP A 78 -0.50 -2.05 -13.03
CA TRP A 78 -0.47 -0.61 -12.74
C TRP A 78 -1.76 -0.12 -12.08
N GLY A 79 -2.92 -0.57 -12.57
CA GLY A 79 -4.21 -0.20 -11.99
C GLY A 79 -4.41 -0.70 -10.56
N ARG A 80 -4.02 -1.97 -10.29
CA ARG A 80 -4.05 -2.53 -8.94
C ARG A 80 -3.14 -1.76 -8.00
N ALA A 81 -1.89 -1.52 -8.42
CA ALA A 81 -0.93 -0.74 -7.64
C ALA A 81 -1.44 0.69 -7.35
N ALA A 82 -2.13 1.32 -8.31
CA ALA A 82 -2.76 2.63 -8.11
C ALA A 82 -3.91 2.59 -7.09
N GLY A 83 -4.71 1.52 -7.11
CA GLY A 83 -5.74 1.26 -6.10
C GLY A 83 -5.15 1.15 -4.70
N ASP A 84 -4.13 0.30 -4.55
CA ASP A 84 -3.43 0.08 -3.28
C ASP A 84 -2.72 1.35 -2.78
N PHE A 85 -2.20 2.17 -3.70
CA PHE A 85 -1.59 3.46 -3.38
C PHE A 85 -2.62 4.46 -2.83
N LEU A 86 -3.81 4.55 -3.45
CA LEU A 86 -4.84 5.49 -3.05
C LEU A 86 -5.61 5.06 -1.79
N VAL A 87 -5.81 3.76 -1.63
CA VAL A 87 -6.56 3.16 -0.52
C VAL A 87 -5.78 1.96 0.00
N PRO A 88 -4.75 2.18 0.85
CA PRO A 88 -3.96 1.11 1.41
C PRO A 88 -4.82 0.28 2.38
N CYS A 89 -5.39 -0.81 1.88
CA CYS A 89 -6.20 -1.74 2.63
C CYS A 89 -5.45 -3.06 2.84
N GLY A 90 -5.05 -3.34 4.08
CA GLY A 90 -4.37 -4.60 4.43
C GLY A 90 -2.92 -4.65 3.98
N GLU A 91 -2.38 -5.87 3.86
CA GLU A 91 -1.06 -6.07 3.28
C GLU A 91 -1.17 -5.98 1.74
N PRO A 92 -0.40 -5.08 1.10
CA PRO A 92 -0.47 -4.92 -0.35
C PRO A 92 0.00 -6.21 -1.03
N LEU A 93 -0.81 -6.72 -1.96
CA LEU A 93 -0.45 -7.87 -2.80
C LEU A 93 0.77 -7.55 -3.66
N VAL A 94 0.89 -6.30 -4.09
CA VAL A 94 2.04 -5.77 -4.80
C VAL A 94 2.40 -4.41 -4.20
N ARG A 95 3.67 -4.22 -3.82
CA ARG A 95 4.14 -2.92 -3.33
C ARG A 95 4.02 -1.87 -4.44
N PRO A 96 3.23 -0.80 -4.26
CA PRO A 96 3.01 0.18 -5.33
C PRO A 96 4.31 0.83 -5.82
N GLU A 97 5.31 0.99 -4.95
CA GLU A 97 6.60 1.59 -5.32
C GLU A 97 7.44 0.72 -6.26
N ALA A 98 7.14 -0.58 -6.35
CA ALA A 98 7.83 -1.49 -7.27
C ALA A 98 7.25 -1.44 -8.69
N VAL A 99 6.04 -0.88 -8.85
CA VAL A 99 5.29 -0.91 -10.12
C VAL A 99 5.06 0.49 -10.69
N LEU A 100 4.70 1.46 -9.84
CA LEU A 100 4.39 2.82 -10.26
C LEU A 100 5.65 3.68 -10.32
N ASP A 101 5.82 4.39 -11.44
CA ASP A 101 6.86 5.41 -11.55
C ASP A 101 6.55 6.63 -10.66
N GLU A 102 7.57 7.46 -10.41
CA GLU A 102 7.44 8.68 -9.59
C GLU A 102 6.34 9.61 -10.12
N ARG A 103 6.22 9.69 -11.43
CA ARG A 103 5.25 10.53 -12.13
C ARG A 103 3.82 10.09 -11.86
N ALA A 104 3.53 8.79 -11.93
CA ALA A 104 2.22 8.23 -11.64
C ALA A 104 1.86 8.45 -10.17
N ARG A 105 2.82 8.28 -9.25
CA ARG A 105 2.61 8.57 -7.82
C ARG A 105 2.30 10.05 -7.59
N ALA A 106 3.11 10.95 -8.14
CA ALA A 106 2.87 12.39 -8.06
C ALA A 106 1.52 12.81 -8.65
N TYR A 107 1.10 12.17 -9.75
CA TYR A 107 -0.22 12.35 -10.34
C TYR A 107 -1.33 11.91 -9.37
N LEU A 108 -1.23 10.69 -8.82
CA LEU A 108 -2.22 10.15 -7.87
C LEU A 108 -2.30 10.99 -6.59
N ASP A 109 -1.17 11.54 -6.13
CA ASP A 109 -1.12 12.44 -4.99
C ASP A 109 -1.83 13.77 -5.27
N ALA A 110 -1.71 14.29 -6.48
CA ALA A 110 -2.32 15.55 -6.89
C ALA A 110 -3.85 15.47 -7.07
N LEU A 111 -4.43 14.26 -7.19
CA LEU A 111 -5.87 14.09 -7.35
C LEU A 111 -6.63 14.50 -6.08
N ASN A 112 -7.71 15.26 -6.25
CA ASN A 112 -8.63 15.58 -5.17
C ASN A 112 -9.53 14.38 -4.80
N VAL A 113 -10.28 14.49 -3.70
CA VAL A 113 -11.11 13.37 -3.19
C VAL A 113 -12.13 12.87 -4.22
N MET A 114 -12.77 13.78 -4.96
CA MET A 114 -13.76 13.42 -5.97
C MET A 114 -13.12 12.75 -7.18
N GLU A 115 -11.95 13.21 -7.60
CA GLU A 115 -11.17 12.61 -8.69
C GLU A 115 -10.66 11.22 -8.31
N ARG A 116 -10.18 11.03 -7.07
CA ARG A 116 -9.77 9.70 -6.57
C ARG A 116 -10.95 8.73 -6.59
N ALA A 117 -12.11 9.15 -6.09
CA ALA A 117 -13.32 8.33 -6.14
C ALA A 117 -13.74 8.02 -7.59
N ALA A 118 -13.66 9.00 -8.48
CA ALA A 118 -13.96 8.81 -9.90
C ALA A 118 -12.97 7.86 -10.58
N LEU A 119 -11.67 7.91 -10.24
CA LEU A 119 -10.66 6.99 -10.77
C LEU A 119 -10.91 5.56 -10.31
N LEU A 120 -11.19 5.37 -9.01
CA LEU A 120 -11.47 4.05 -8.42
C LEU A 120 -12.80 3.43 -8.88
N ALA A 121 -13.66 4.19 -9.56
CA ALA A 121 -14.87 3.67 -10.18
C ALA A 121 -14.59 2.90 -11.49
N TYR A 122 -13.39 3.05 -12.07
CA TYR A 122 -12.96 2.29 -13.24
C TYR A 122 -12.29 0.98 -12.84
N ASP A 123 -12.23 0.02 -13.76
CA ASP A 123 -11.45 -1.20 -13.56
C ASP A 123 -9.94 -0.91 -13.58
N ALA A 124 -9.16 -1.83 -12.98
CA ALA A 124 -7.72 -1.69 -12.88
C ALA A 124 -7.06 -1.51 -14.27
N ARG A 125 -7.54 -2.24 -15.28
CA ARG A 125 -6.98 -2.15 -16.63
C ARG A 125 -7.12 -0.75 -17.24
N HIS A 126 -8.29 -0.14 -17.12
CA HIS A 126 -8.54 1.22 -17.61
C HIS A 126 -7.76 2.26 -16.82
N ILE A 127 -7.60 2.07 -15.50
CA ILE A 127 -6.74 2.92 -14.67
C ILE A 127 -5.29 2.83 -15.17
N GLY A 128 -4.76 1.64 -15.40
CA GLY A 128 -3.40 1.46 -15.92
C GLY A 128 -3.18 2.08 -17.29
N GLN A 129 -4.10 1.86 -18.23
CA GLN A 129 -4.08 2.52 -19.55
C GLN A 129 -4.08 4.05 -19.42
N HIS A 130 -4.77 4.58 -18.40
CA HIS A 130 -4.79 6.02 -18.15
C HIS A 130 -3.47 6.55 -17.63
N LEU A 131 -2.89 5.88 -16.64
CA LEU A 131 -1.59 6.22 -16.05
C LEU A 131 -0.44 6.10 -17.05
N LEU A 132 -0.53 5.14 -17.97
CA LEU A 132 0.45 4.96 -19.04
C LEU A 132 0.25 5.95 -20.21
N GLY A 133 -0.91 6.62 -20.26
CA GLY A 133 -1.22 7.63 -21.27
C GLY A 133 -1.90 7.10 -22.53
N ASP A 134 -2.17 5.79 -22.59
CA ASP A 134 -2.85 5.14 -23.72
C ASP A 134 -4.33 5.53 -23.81
N ARG A 135 -4.95 5.88 -22.68
CA ARG A 135 -6.37 6.25 -22.61
C ARG A 135 -6.62 7.47 -21.73
N LYS A 136 -7.44 8.40 -22.22
CA LYS A 136 -7.97 9.46 -21.37
C LYS A 136 -9.28 9.03 -20.73
N LEU A 137 -9.36 9.12 -19.40
CA LEU A 137 -10.60 8.91 -18.66
C LEU A 137 -11.39 10.21 -18.55
N LYS A 138 -12.72 10.10 -18.63
CA LYS A 138 -13.61 11.27 -18.62
C LYS A 138 -13.67 11.86 -17.21
N GLY A 139 -13.54 13.18 -17.11
CA GLY A 139 -13.63 13.90 -15.84
C GLY A 139 -12.37 13.83 -14.98
N LEU A 140 -11.31 13.20 -15.45
CA LEU A 140 -10.02 13.15 -14.79
C LEU A 140 -9.00 14.06 -15.48
N PRO A 141 -8.07 14.66 -14.71
CA PRO A 141 -6.97 15.41 -15.29
C PRO A 141 -6.12 14.50 -16.18
N ARG A 142 -5.37 15.12 -17.10
CA ARG A 142 -4.44 14.36 -17.96
C ARG A 142 -3.20 14.01 -17.14
N VAL A 143 -2.77 12.75 -17.24
CA VAL A 143 -1.48 12.33 -16.68
C VAL A 143 -0.36 13.01 -17.45
N PRO A 144 0.57 13.70 -16.76
CA PRO A 144 1.72 14.32 -17.40
C PRO A 144 2.50 13.30 -18.23
N THR A 145 3.06 13.74 -19.35
CA THR A 145 4.07 12.96 -20.06
C THR A 145 5.38 12.92 -19.26
N ALA A 146 6.26 11.96 -19.55
CA ALA A 146 7.56 11.88 -18.89
C ALA A 146 8.41 13.16 -19.08
N ALA A 147 8.32 13.79 -20.27
CA ALA A 147 9.00 15.06 -20.55
C ALA A 147 8.44 16.21 -19.70
N GLU A 148 7.10 16.37 -19.68
CA GLU A 148 6.44 17.41 -18.87
C GLU A 148 6.75 17.27 -17.38
N PHE A 149 6.76 16.03 -16.86
CA PHE A 149 7.12 15.77 -15.47
C PHE A 149 8.58 16.13 -15.17
N THR A 150 9.49 15.74 -16.05
CA THR A 150 10.93 16.03 -15.89
C THR A 150 11.20 17.53 -15.91
N ASP A 151 10.54 18.27 -16.80
CA ASP A 151 10.70 19.72 -16.88
C ASP A 151 10.09 20.44 -15.68
N ALA A 152 8.93 19.99 -15.20
CA ALA A 152 8.35 20.50 -13.95
C ALA A 152 9.26 20.24 -12.75
N GLU A 153 9.87 19.05 -12.65
CA GLU A 153 10.77 18.72 -11.54
C GLU A 153 12.07 19.51 -11.61
N LYS A 154 12.64 19.72 -12.81
CA LYS A 154 13.78 20.63 -13.00
C LYS A 154 13.46 22.04 -12.55
N GLN A 155 12.28 22.56 -12.91
CA GLN A 155 11.85 23.90 -12.49
C GLN A 155 11.67 23.98 -10.98
N ARG A 156 11.07 22.96 -10.36
CA ARG A 156 10.92 22.87 -8.89
C ARG A 156 12.28 22.85 -8.20
N LEU A 157 13.23 22.03 -8.67
CA LEU A 157 14.58 21.97 -8.13
C LEU A 157 15.34 23.28 -8.32
N ALA A 158 15.18 23.93 -9.48
CA ALA A 158 15.76 25.26 -9.73
C ALA A 158 15.19 26.32 -8.76
N ALA A 159 13.88 26.30 -8.51
CA ALA A 159 13.23 27.20 -7.57
C ALA A 159 13.72 26.97 -6.12
N LEU A 160 13.96 25.72 -5.73
CA LEU A 160 14.56 25.37 -4.42
C LEU A 160 16.05 25.70 -4.32
N ALA A 161 16.79 25.71 -5.44
CA ALA A 161 18.20 26.05 -5.45
C ALA A 161 18.47 27.52 -5.09
N VAL A 162 17.53 28.43 -5.37
CA VAL A 162 17.66 29.86 -5.05
C VAL A 162 17.79 30.12 -3.53
N PRO A 163 16.86 29.67 -2.66
CA PRO A 163 16.97 29.86 -1.22
C PRO A 163 18.16 29.09 -0.62
N VAL A 164 18.52 27.92 -1.17
CA VAL A 164 19.70 27.16 -0.71
C VAL A 164 20.98 27.94 -0.98
N LYS A 165 21.13 28.53 -2.17
CA LYS A 165 22.30 29.38 -2.48
C LYS A 165 22.37 30.61 -1.60
N ALA A 166 21.23 31.24 -1.30
CA ALA A 166 21.17 32.38 -0.39
C ALA A 166 21.59 31.99 1.04
N GLY A 167 21.07 30.86 1.56
CA GLY A 167 21.44 30.34 2.87
C GLY A 167 22.91 29.95 2.97
N LEU A 168 23.48 29.33 1.92
CA LEU A 168 24.91 29.01 1.85
C LEU A 168 25.77 30.28 1.84
N ALA A 169 25.37 31.32 1.10
CA ALA A 169 26.08 32.60 1.11
C ALA A 169 26.04 33.28 2.49
N GLU A 170 24.94 33.18 3.22
CA GLU A 170 24.84 33.69 4.59
C GLU A 170 25.72 32.88 5.57
N MET A 171 25.72 31.56 5.46
CA MET A 171 26.61 30.70 6.26
C MET A 171 28.08 31.01 5.96
N GLN A 172 28.44 31.21 4.69
CA GLN A 172 29.81 31.57 4.32
C GLN A 172 30.23 32.90 4.93
N LYS A 173 29.37 33.93 4.91
CA LYS A 173 29.66 35.21 5.59
C LYS A 173 29.92 35.04 7.08
N LYS A 174 29.17 34.15 7.76
CA LYS A 174 29.39 33.84 9.18
C LYS A 174 30.74 33.15 9.38
N VAL A 175 31.07 32.16 8.56
CA VAL A 175 32.39 31.50 8.58
C VAL A 175 33.53 32.49 8.36
N ASP A 176 33.41 33.38 7.38
CA ASP A 176 34.44 34.38 7.08
C ASP A 176 34.60 35.39 8.23
N SER A 177 33.51 35.78 8.88
CA SER A 177 33.53 36.66 10.06
C SER A 177 34.22 36.02 11.26
N VAL A 178 33.96 34.74 11.52
CA VAL A 178 34.65 33.96 12.56
C VAL A 178 36.12 33.81 12.23
N ALA A 179 36.46 33.49 10.98
CA ALA A 179 37.85 33.37 10.53
C ALA A 179 38.62 34.70 10.60
N ALA A 180 37.94 35.84 10.39
CA ALA A 180 38.53 37.16 10.60
C ALA A 180 38.78 37.44 12.09
N LEU A 181 37.80 37.16 12.96
CA LEU A 181 37.92 37.35 14.40
C LEU A 181 39.00 36.45 15.02
N MET A 182 39.12 35.21 14.56
CA MET A 182 40.20 34.31 14.97
C MET A 182 41.58 34.86 14.59
N ARG A 183 41.74 35.41 13.37
CA ARG A 183 42.99 36.05 12.96
C ARG A 183 43.34 37.28 13.80
N GLU A 184 42.36 38.11 14.15
CA GLU A 184 42.55 39.27 15.04
C GLU A 184 42.96 38.85 16.46
N GLN A 185 42.48 37.70 16.94
CA GLN A 185 42.84 37.13 18.24
C GLN A 185 44.18 36.36 18.23
N GLY A 186 44.93 36.39 17.12
CA GLY A 186 46.22 35.72 16.99
C GLY A 186 46.12 34.21 16.81
N TYR A 187 44.92 33.67 16.52
CA TYR A 187 44.77 32.29 16.07
C TYR A 187 45.10 32.21 14.58
N GLU A 188 46.16 31.49 14.22
CA GLU A 188 46.31 31.01 12.84
C GLU A 188 45.35 29.84 12.61
N PRO A 189 44.42 29.95 11.66
CA PRO A 189 43.63 28.80 11.26
C PRO A 189 44.57 27.79 10.63
N VAL A 190 44.73 26.62 11.27
CA VAL A 190 45.38 25.45 10.66
C VAL A 190 44.47 24.98 9.52
N TYR A 191 44.66 25.58 8.35
CA TYR A 191 43.99 25.14 7.14
C TYR A 191 44.73 23.89 6.66
N GLU A 192 44.41 22.72 7.23
CA GLU A 192 44.77 21.46 6.60
C GLU A 192 43.88 21.28 5.37
N PRO A 193 44.43 21.24 4.14
CA PRO A 193 43.66 20.93 2.95
C PRO A 193 43.41 19.41 2.90
N SER A 194 42.62 18.87 3.83
CA SER A 194 42.37 17.43 3.95
C SER A 194 41.19 16.93 3.12
N PHE A 195 40.67 17.74 2.19
CA PHE A 195 39.66 17.28 1.24
C PHE A 195 40.03 17.66 -0.20
N ARG A 196 41.09 17.02 -0.72
CA ARG A 196 41.16 16.79 -2.17
C ARG A 196 40.19 15.66 -2.49
N PRO A 197 39.11 15.88 -3.26
CA PRO A 197 38.33 14.78 -3.78
C PRO A 197 39.26 13.91 -4.64
N ARG A 198 39.36 12.62 -4.29
CA ARG A 198 40.13 11.65 -5.05
C ARG A 198 39.42 11.49 -6.39
N ALA A 199 40.08 11.88 -7.48
CA ALA A 199 39.60 11.60 -8.82
C ALA A 199 39.52 10.06 -8.99
N ALA A 200 38.33 9.57 -9.32
CA ALA A 200 38.06 8.22 -9.81
C ALA A 200 36.99 8.35 -10.91
#